data_AF-A0A8E0VJ09-F1
#
_entry.id   AF-A0A8E0VJ09-F1
#
_cell.length_a   1.000
_cell.length_b   1.000
_cell.length_c   1.000
_cell.angle_alpha   90.00
_cell.angle_beta   90.00
_cell.angle_gamma   90.00
#
_symmetry.space_group_name_H-M   'P 1'
#
loop_
_entity.id
_entity.type
_entity.pdbx_description
1 polymer ?
#
loop_
_entity_poly.entity_id
_entity_poly.type
_entity_poly.pdbx_seq_one_letter_code
_entity_poly.pdbx_strand_id
1 'polypeptide(L)'
;MSHHNFGSVLGPVSNSTAPAGPQIVREEQALGLKAIYAACRILYPDQPTPLQVTALRKFWMGGPDPLDFINMYSNPGSIELGSPAHWHYVTNGLSDLYGDSRLHRSVPDVFGR
;
A
#
# COMPACT_ATOMS: atom_id res chain seq x y z
N MET A 1 -24.59 -13.34 -47.00
CA MET A 1 -23.21 -13.88 -47.09
C MET A 1 -22.42 -12.99 -48.03
N SER A 2 -21.60 -12.09 -47.49
CA SER A 2 -20.66 -11.27 -48.24
C SER A 2 -19.34 -11.29 -47.48
N HIS A 3 -18.30 -11.77 -48.16
CA HIS A 3 -16.94 -11.88 -47.65
C HIS A 3 -16.27 -10.50 -47.70
N HIS A 4 -15.68 -10.07 -46.58
CA HIS A 4 -14.69 -8.99 -46.60
C HIS A 4 -13.34 -9.51 -46.09
N ASN A 5 -12.36 -9.25 -46.94
CA ASN A 5 -10.99 -9.73 -46.95
C ASN A 5 -10.15 -8.97 -45.90
N PHE A 6 -9.47 -9.68 -44.99
CA PHE A 6 -8.52 -9.08 -44.06
C PHE A 6 -7.17 -8.88 -44.76
N GLY A 7 -6.85 -7.63 -45.10
CA GLY A 7 -5.52 -7.22 -45.52
C GLY A 7 -4.60 -7.00 -44.32
N SER A 8 -3.52 -7.75 -44.26
CA SER A 8 -2.39 -7.53 -43.35
C SER A 8 -1.63 -6.27 -43.74
N VAL A 9 -1.42 -5.35 -42.79
CA VAL A 9 -0.44 -4.26 -42.90
C VAL A 9 0.47 -4.32 -41.68
N LEU A 10 1.64 -4.93 -41.85
CA LEU A 10 2.77 -4.80 -40.96
C LEU A 10 3.40 -3.41 -41.18
N GLY A 11 3.08 -2.46 -40.31
CA GLY A 11 3.84 -1.22 -40.17
C GLY A 11 5.08 -1.45 -39.29
N PRO A 12 6.18 -0.70 -39.51
CA PRO A 12 7.39 -0.85 -38.71
C PRO A 12 7.14 -0.42 -37.26
N VAL A 13 7.52 -1.27 -36.31
CA VAL A 13 7.50 -0.97 -34.87
C VAL A 13 8.63 0.02 -34.58
N SER A 14 8.28 1.31 -34.51
CA SER A 14 9.14 2.31 -33.89
C SER A 14 9.17 2.06 -32.39
N ASN A 15 10.31 1.63 -31.86
CA ASN A 15 10.57 1.59 -30.43
C ASN A 15 10.61 3.03 -29.88
N SER A 16 9.43 3.54 -29.53
CA SER A 16 9.31 4.73 -28.70
C SER A 16 9.57 4.32 -27.26
N THR A 17 10.80 4.54 -26.78
CA THR A 17 11.15 4.51 -25.36
C THR A 17 10.35 5.60 -24.66
N ALA A 18 9.15 5.25 -24.18
CA ALA A 18 8.38 6.13 -23.31
C ALA A 18 9.16 6.31 -22.00
N PRO A 19 9.24 7.54 -21.46
CA PRO A 19 9.87 7.76 -20.16
C PRO A 19 9.05 7.01 -19.11
N ALA A 20 9.73 6.17 -18.33
CA ALA A 20 9.13 5.49 -17.20
C ALA A 20 8.43 6.51 -16.30
N GLY A 21 7.11 6.34 -16.14
CA GLY A 21 6.29 7.08 -15.19
C GLY A 21 6.80 6.90 -13.75
N PRO A 22 6.21 7.62 -12.79
CA PRO A 22 6.77 7.81 -11.46
C PRO A 22 7.12 6.48 -10.81
N GLN A 23 8.43 6.28 -10.65
CA GLN A 23 9.16 5.28 -9.91
C GLN A 23 8.30 4.42 -8.96
N ILE A 24 7.89 3.24 -9.46
CA ILE A 24 7.46 2.09 -8.65
C ILE A 24 8.69 1.61 -7.88
N VAL A 25 9.05 2.29 -6.81
CA VAL A 25 10.19 1.94 -5.97
C VAL A 25 9.66 1.45 -4.62
N ARG A 26 9.65 0.12 -4.49
CA ARG A 26 9.80 -0.70 -3.27
C ARG A 26 8.58 -0.97 -2.37
N GLU A 27 7.44 -1.38 -2.93
CA GLU A 27 6.45 -2.12 -2.13
C GLU A 27 6.94 -3.53 -1.76
N GLU A 28 7.87 -4.11 -2.53
CA GLU A 28 8.46 -5.42 -2.24
C GLU A 28 9.13 -5.50 -0.86
N GLN A 29 9.68 -4.39 -0.35
CA GLN A 29 10.46 -4.35 0.89
C GLN A 29 9.69 -3.89 2.14
N ALA A 30 8.41 -3.49 2.04
CA ALA A 30 7.64 -3.01 3.19
C ALA A 30 6.93 -4.14 3.98
N LEU A 31 7.70 -5.05 4.58
CA LEU A 31 7.16 -6.22 5.29
C LEU A 31 6.24 -5.84 6.46
N GLY A 32 6.60 -4.81 7.23
CA GLY A 32 5.77 -4.33 8.35
C GLY A 32 4.43 -3.77 7.87
N LEU A 33 4.44 -2.99 6.79
CA LEU A 33 3.22 -2.47 6.17
C LEU A 33 2.31 -3.59 5.66
N LYS A 34 2.89 -4.59 4.98
CA LYS A 34 2.16 -5.77 4.48
C LYS A 34 1.50 -6.55 5.62
N ALA A 35 2.20 -6.72 6.75
CA ALA A 35 1.65 -7.41 7.91
C ALA A 35 0.43 -6.67 8.49
N ILE A 36 0.50 -5.34 8.59
CA ILE A 36 -0.64 -4.52 9.03
C ILE A 36 -1.81 -4.66 8.05
N TYR A 37 -1.56 -4.53 6.75
CA TYR A 37 -2.61 -4.67 5.74
C TYR A 37 -3.24 -6.06 5.72
N ALA A 38 -2.47 -7.12 5.94
CA ALA A 38 -2.98 -8.48 6.07
C ALA A 38 -3.92 -8.61 7.27
N ALA A 39 -3.54 -8.05 8.43
CA ALA A 39 -4.40 -8.02 9.61
C ALA A 39 -5.70 -7.23 9.36
N CYS A 40 -5.61 -6.07 8.71
CA CYS A 40 -6.79 -5.28 8.36
C CYS A 40 -7.72 -6.04 7.41
N ARG A 41 -7.20 -6.80 6.44
CA ARG A 41 -8.01 -7.61 5.51
C ARG A 41 -8.74 -8.76 6.19
N ILE A 42 -8.20 -9.29 7.29
CA ILE A 42 -8.89 -10.29 8.11
C ILE A 42 -10.09 -9.66 8.83
N LEU A 43 -9.93 -8.44 9.35
CA LEU A 43 -10.99 -7.73 10.08
C LEU A 43 -12.06 -7.12 9.15
N TYR A 44 -11.65 -6.63 7.98
CA TYR A 44 -12.51 -5.90 7.03
C TYR A 44 -12.38 -6.46 5.60
N PRO A 45 -12.79 -7.73 5.37
CA PRO A 45 -12.67 -8.37 4.05
C PRO A 45 -13.54 -7.71 2.97
N ASP A 46 -14.60 -7.02 3.38
CA ASP A 46 -15.53 -6.24 2.56
C ASP A 46 -14.99 -4.87 2.14
N GLN A 47 -13.91 -4.39 2.77
CA GLN A 47 -13.32 -3.07 2.52
C GLN A 47 -11.85 -3.21 2.05
N PRO A 48 -11.60 -3.78 0.85
CA PRO A 48 -10.24 -4.04 0.36
C PRO A 48 -9.45 -2.76 0.05
N THR A 49 -10.14 -1.62 -0.14
CA THR A 49 -9.58 -0.31 -0.43
C THR A 49 -10.22 0.75 0.48
N PRO A 50 -9.86 0.82 1.77
CA PRO A 50 -10.39 1.83 2.67
C PRO A 50 -9.98 3.25 2.23
N LEU A 51 -10.65 4.27 2.75
CA LEU A 51 -10.14 5.63 2.67
C LEU A 51 -8.78 5.68 3.36
N GLN A 52 -7.78 6.27 2.70
CA GLN A 52 -6.43 6.38 3.21
C GLN A 52 -5.95 7.83 3.13
N VAL A 53 -5.43 8.33 4.25
CA VAL A 53 -4.67 9.59 4.29
C VAL A 53 -3.19 9.25 4.23
N THR A 54 -2.41 9.99 3.44
CA THR A 54 -0.98 9.75 3.24
C THR A 54 -0.17 11.02 3.46
N ALA A 55 0.96 10.92 4.15
CA ALA A 55 1.91 12.02 4.22
C ALA A 55 2.54 12.25 2.84
N LEU A 56 2.33 13.45 2.27
CA LEU A 56 2.89 13.84 0.97
C LEU A 56 4.43 13.94 1.02
N ARG A 57 4.97 14.55 2.08
CA ARG A 57 6.40 14.53 2.38
C ARG A 57 6.65 13.57 3.53
N LYS A 58 7.34 12.47 3.23
CA LYS A 58 7.65 11.41 4.20
C LYS A 58 8.55 11.91 5.33
N PHE A 59 8.36 11.38 6.54
CA PHE A 59 9.06 11.86 7.73
C PHE A 59 10.58 11.71 7.65
N TRP A 60 11.08 10.58 7.13
CA TRP A 60 12.53 10.36 6.94
C TRP A 60 13.16 11.31 5.90
N MET A 61 12.35 12.03 5.11
CA MET A 61 12.79 13.10 4.20
C MET A 61 12.59 14.50 4.81
N GLY A 62 12.45 14.61 6.14
CA GLY A 62 12.17 15.85 6.85
C GLY A 62 10.70 16.30 6.78
N GLY A 63 9.76 15.40 6.46
CA GLY A 63 8.32 15.61 6.62
C GLY A 63 7.93 16.00 8.04
N PRO A 64 6.87 16.80 8.25
CA PRO A 64 6.39 17.11 9.61
C PRO A 64 5.60 15.95 10.21
N ASP A 65 4.99 15.11 9.37
CA ASP A 65 4.06 14.06 9.79
C ASP A 65 4.79 12.72 9.95
N PRO A 66 4.83 12.12 11.15
CA PRO A 66 5.53 10.86 11.40
C PRO A 66 4.77 9.62 10.89
N LEU A 67 3.49 9.76 10.54
CA LEU A 67 2.65 8.69 10.01
C LEU A 67 2.67 8.74 8.50
N ASP A 68 3.09 7.64 7.87
CA ASP A 68 3.07 7.54 6.42
C ASP A 68 1.66 7.40 5.88
N PHE A 69 0.84 6.62 6.59
CA PHE A 69 -0.54 6.31 6.19
C PHE A 69 -1.46 6.19 7.40
N ILE A 70 -2.71 6.62 7.23
CA ILE A 70 -3.82 6.31 8.13
C ILE A 70 -4.92 5.67 7.28
N ASN A 71 -5.23 4.40 7.55
CA ASN A 71 -6.38 3.72 6.96
C ASN A 71 -7.63 3.97 7.81
N MET A 72 -8.74 4.26 7.16
CA MET A 72 -10.01 4.58 7.82
C MET A 72 -11.07 3.57 7.38
N TYR A 73 -11.47 2.70 8.31
CA TYR A 73 -12.46 1.65 8.08
C TYR A 73 -13.78 1.99 8.76
N SER A 74 -14.88 1.61 8.12
CA SER A 74 -16.19 1.59 8.77
C SER A 74 -16.33 0.29 9.55
N ASN A 75 -16.46 0.37 10.87
CA ASN A 75 -16.70 -0.78 11.72
C ASN A 75 -18.19 -0.81 12.13
N PRO A 76 -18.96 -1.86 11.79
CA PRO A 76 -20.37 -1.95 12.16
C PRO A 76 -20.58 -2.09 13.67
N GLY A 77 -19.53 -2.40 14.45
CA GLY A 77 -19.63 -2.72 15.86
C GLY A 77 -20.11 -4.16 16.11
N SER A 78 -20.52 -4.43 17.34
CA SER A 78 -21.11 -5.71 17.76
C SER A 78 -22.06 -5.48 18.92
N ILE A 79 -23.33 -5.83 18.75
CA ILE A 79 -24.33 -5.72 19.81
C ILE A 79 -23.99 -6.66 20.97
N GLU A 80 -23.51 -7.87 20.68
CA GLU A 80 -23.10 -8.86 21.68
C GLU A 80 -21.97 -8.35 22.57
N LEU A 81 -21.03 -7.60 21.99
CA LEU A 81 -19.89 -7.01 22.71
C LEU A 81 -20.18 -5.58 23.21
N GLY A 82 -21.40 -5.06 23.03
CA GLY A 82 -21.77 -3.69 23.39
C GLY A 82 -21.01 -2.60 22.62
N SER A 83 -20.46 -2.92 21.45
CA SER A 83 -19.71 -1.99 20.61
C SER A 83 -20.64 -1.36 19.56
N PRO A 84 -20.88 -0.03 19.57
CA PRO A 84 -21.67 0.63 18.53
C PRO A 84 -20.89 0.75 17.23
N ALA A 85 -21.57 1.06 16.12
CA ALA A 85 -20.91 1.38 14.86
C ALA A 85 -19.97 2.59 15.03
N HIS A 86 -18.76 2.52 14.46
CA HIS A 86 -17.72 3.52 14.64
C HIS A 86 -16.71 3.51 13.50
N TRP A 87 -15.91 4.58 13.40
CA TRP A 87 -14.74 4.63 12.51
C TRP A 87 -13.52 4.04 13.20
N HIS A 88 -12.83 3.12 12.54
CA HIS A 88 -11.59 2.55 13.03
C HIS A 88 -10.41 3.07 12.21
N TYR A 89 -9.50 3.79 12.89
CA TYR A 89 -8.31 4.39 12.31
C TYR A 89 -7.09 3.54 12.60
N VAL A 90 -6.41 3.07 11.55
CA VAL A 90 -5.19 2.28 11.68
C VAL A 90 -4.01 3.10 11.18
N THR A 91 -3.09 3.41 12.08
CA THR A 91 -1.89 4.23 11.79
C THR A 91 -0.75 3.35 11.30
N ASN A 92 0.03 3.87 10.35
CA ASN A 92 1.21 3.21 9.79
C ASN A 92 2.36 4.22 9.81
N GLY A 93 3.43 3.93 10.54
CA GLY A 93 4.62 4.80 10.62
C GLY A 93 5.28 4.81 12.00
N LEU A 94 4.51 4.51 13.06
CA LEU A 94 5.08 4.34 14.40
C LEU A 94 5.89 3.04 14.55
N SER A 95 5.50 1.99 13.82
CA SER A 95 6.25 0.74 13.70
C SER A 95 7.22 0.78 12.53
N ASP A 96 8.18 -0.15 12.51
CA ASP A 96 9.07 -0.32 11.36
C ASP A 96 8.31 -0.92 10.17
N LEU A 97 7.93 -0.05 9.24
CA LEU A 97 7.20 -0.43 8.03
C LEU A 97 8.10 -1.07 6.97
N TYR A 98 9.38 -0.66 6.93
CA TYR A 98 10.27 -0.86 5.78
C TYR A 98 11.45 -1.80 6.05
N GLY A 99 11.89 -1.95 7.30
CA GLY A 99 12.96 -2.89 7.67
C GLY A 99 14.37 -2.46 7.25
N ASP A 100 14.55 -1.26 6.70
CA ASP A 100 15.81 -0.81 6.10
C ASP A 100 16.50 0.31 6.89
N SER A 101 16.10 0.51 8.14
CA SER A 101 16.64 1.53 9.03
C SER A 101 16.50 2.98 8.55
N ARG A 102 15.62 3.27 7.56
CA ARG A 102 15.39 4.66 7.10
C ARG A 102 14.78 5.57 8.15
N LEU A 103 14.06 4.99 9.12
CA LEU A 103 13.40 5.72 10.21
C LEU A 103 13.61 5.02 11.55
N HIS A 104 13.24 3.74 11.62
CA HIS A 104 13.35 2.93 12.83
C HIS A 104 14.63 2.13 12.80
N ARG A 105 15.42 2.17 13.88
CA ARG A 105 16.64 1.37 13.97
C ARG A 105 16.27 -0.11 13.90
N SER A 106 16.80 -0.83 12.90
CA SER A 106 16.75 -2.28 12.91
C SER A 106 17.54 -2.79 14.13
N VAL A 107 16.89 -3.58 14.98
CA VAL A 107 17.59 -4.28 16.04
C VAL A 107 18.34 -5.41 15.34
N PRO A 108 19.69 -5.40 15.31
CA PRO A 108 20.43 -6.50 14.72
C PRO A 108 20.00 -7.77 15.44
N ASP A 109 19.72 -8.82 14.66
CA ASP A 109 19.37 -10.11 15.21
C ASP A 109 20.54 -10.58 16.09
N VAL A 110 20.37 -10.50 17.41
CA VAL A 110 21.40 -10.90 18.39
C VAL A 110 21.60 -12.42 18.35
N PHE A 111 20.75 -13.14 17.63
CA PHE A 111 20.83 -14.57 17.42
C PHE A 111 20.67 -14.89 15.94
N GLY A 112 21.73 -14.64 15.15
CA GLY A 112 21.83 -15.15 13.79
C GLY A 112 21.45 -16.63 13.74
N ARG A 113 20.31 -16.92 13.11
CA ARG A 113 19.97 -18.24 12.58
C ARG A 113 20.28 -18.28 11.09
#